data_AF-A0A7V5GU75-F1
#
_entry.id   AF-A0A7V5GU75-F1
#
_cell.length_a   1.000
_cell.length_b   1.000
_cell.length_c   1.000
_cell.angle_alpha   90.00
_cell.angle_beta   90.00
_cell.angle_gamma   90.00
#
_symmetry.space_group_name_H-M   'P 1'
#
loop_
_entity.id
_entity.type
_entity.pdbx_description
1 polymer ?
#
loop_
_entity_poly.entity_id
_entity_poly.type
_entity_poly.pdbx_seq_one_letter_code
_entity_poly.pdbx_strand_id
1 'polypeptide(L)'
;MGRVARTASRAAIERALAEAGFVLEITGITAVTEDFEIRSWQVQTRQGSRRFQTMLDDWPRHLPGGGLLIRDLAGDLFFIEDPNAMDESSFKLLWAFIG
;
A
#
# COMPACT_ATOMS: atom_id res chain seq x y z
N MET A 1 28.54 -20.64 -5.56
CA MET A 1 28.34 -19.21 -5.91
C MET A 1 26.95 -18.97 -6.47
N GLY A 2 25.88 -18.92 -5.65
CA GLY A 2 24.51 -18.79 -6.18
C GLY A 2 23.41 -18.23 -5.26
N ARG A 3 23.67 -18.01 -3.97
CA ARG A 3 22.67 -17.48 -3.02
C ARG A 3 22.91 -16.03 -2.57
N VAL A 4 24.12 -15.51 -2.75
CA VAL A 4 24.54 -14.20 -2.16
C VAL A 4 24.12 -13.01 -3.05
N ALA A 5 23.92 -13.21 -4.35
CA ALA A 5 23.57 -12.14 -5.30
C ALA A 5 22.09 -11.70 -5.26
N ARG A 6 21.16 -12.54 -4.77
CA ARG A 6 19.72 -12.22 -4.71
C ARG A 6 19.39 -11.22 -3.58
N THR A 7 20.02 -11.37 -2.42
CA THR A 7 19.75 -10.54 -1.24
C THR A 7 20.29 -9.11 -1.42
N ALA A 8 21.47 -8.96 -2.04
CA ALA A 8 22.04 -7.66 -2.36
C ALA A 8 21.16 -6.86 -3.35
N SER A 9 20.50 -7.55 -4.28
CA SER A 9 19.57 -6.93 -5.24
C SER A 9 18.27 -6.45 -4.57
N ARG A 10 17.70 -7.24 -3.65
CA ARG A 10 16.50 -6.81 -2.91
C ARG A 10 16.80 -5.64 -1.98
N ALA A 11 17.92 -5.70 -1.27
CA ALA A 11 18.36 -4.59 -0.41
C ALA A 11 18.62 -3.31 -1.21
N ALA A 12 19.12 -3.40 -2.45
CA ALA A 12 19.32 -2.22 -3.32
C ALA A 12 17.99 -1.62 -3.81
N ILE A 13 16.99 -2.46 -4.09
CA ILE A 13 15.64 -2.02 -4.47
C ILE A 13 14.92 -1.39 -3.26
N GLU A 14 15.03 -1.99 -2.07
CA GLU A 14 14.51 -1.43 -0.82
C GLU A 14 15.18 -0.09 -0.49
N ARG A 15 16.47 0.08 -0.79
CA ARG A 15 17.20 1.34 -0.63
C ARG A 15 16.74 2.39 -1.63
N ALA A 16 16.55 2.02 -2.90
CA ALA A 16 16.03 2.91 -3.93
C ALA A 16 14.57 3.34 -3.65
N LEU A 17 13.76 2.46 -3.07
CA LEU A 17 12.40 2.77 -2.59
C LEU A 17 12.41 3.66 -1.35
N ALA A 18 13.37 3.47 -0.43
CA ALA A 18 13.54 4.33 0.74
C ALA A 18 14.07 5.74 0.38
N GLU A 19 14.80 5.88 -0.73
CA GLU A 19 15.42 7.13 -1.16
C GLU A 19 14.49 8.04 -2.01
N ALA A 20 13.37 7.53 -2.54
CA ALA A 20 12.57 8.21 -3.57
C ALA A 20 11.19 8.79 -3.13
N GLY A 21 10.80 8.69 -1.87
CA GLY A 21 9.51 9.20 -1.37
C GLY A 21 8.93 8.22 -0.34
N PHE A 22 8.53 8.74 0.81
CA PHE A 22 8.20 7.94 1.99
C PHE A 22 7.09 6.92 1.69
N VAL A 23 7.43 5.63 1.65
CA VAL A 23 6.44 4.55 1.59
C VAL A 23 5.87 4.33 3.00
N LEU A 24 4.59 4.56 3.18
CA LEU A 24 3.89 4.35 4.44
C LEU A 24 3.23 2.97 4.45
N GLU A 25 3.71 2.10 5.33
CA GLU A 25 3.13 0.77 5.50
C GLU A 25 1.78 0.87 6.24
N ILE A 26 0.70 0.52 5.55
CA ILE A 26 -0.65 0.37 6.09
C ILE A 26 -0.73 -0.95 6.85
N THR A 27 -1.13 -0.86 8.11
CA THR A 27 -1.38 -2.01 9.00
C THR A 27 -2.87 -2.26 9.23
N GLY A 28 -3.75 -1.34 8.85
CA GLY A 28 -5.20 -1.46 9.00
C GLY A 28 -5.97 -0.44 8.15
N ILE A 29 -7.16 -0.81 7.69
CA ILE A 29 -8.07 0.08 6.95
C ILE A 29 -9.31 0.30 7.81
N THR A 30 -9.58 1.57 8.16
CA THR A 30 -10.68 1.94 9.05
C THR A 30 -11.91 2.40 8.27
N ALA A 31 -11.72 3.08 7.14
CA ALA A 31 -12.82 3.50 6.27
C ALA A 31 -12.34 3.72 4.84
N VAL A 32 -13.22 3.42 3.88
CA VAL A 32 -13.08 3.81 2.48
C VAL A 32 -14.41 4.38 2.03
N THR A 33 -14.42 5.61 1.53
CA THR A 33 -15.62 6.29 1.04
C THR A 33 -15.39 6.85 -0.35
N GLU A 34 -16.36 6.71 -1.23
CA GLU A 34 -16.32 7.24 -2.59
C GLU A 34 -17.25 8.44 -2.71
N ASP A 35 -16.77 9.51 -3.33
CA ASP A 35 -17.55 10.71 -3.64
C ASP A 35 -17.11 11.27 -5.00
N PHE A 36 -18.07 11.41 -5.92
CA PHE A 36 -17.86 11.75 -7.33
C PHE A 36 -16.75 10.90 -7.99
N GLU A 37 -15.55 11.47 -8.19
CA GLU A 37 -14.41 10.83 -8.85
C GLU A 37 -13.27 10.50 -7.87
N ILE A 38 -13.50 10.69 -6.57
CA ILE A 38 -12.49 10.54 -5.53
C ILE A 38 -12.85 9.42 -4.56
N ARG A 39 -11.84 8.60 -4.23
CA ARG A 39 -11.88 7.63 -3.13
C ARG A 39 -11.05 8.16 -1.97
N SER A 40 -11.69 8.32 -0.82
CA SER A 40 -11.03 8.73 0.43
C SER A 40 -10.76 7.53 1.32
N TRP A 41 -9.51 7.40 1.75
CA TRP A 41 -9.03 6.30 2.59
C TRP A 41 -8.73 6.81 3.99
N GLN A 42 -9.12 6.06 5.01
CA GLN A 42 -8.68 6.25 6.40
C GLN A 42 -7.99 4.98 6.87
N VAL A 43 -6.71 5.11 7.20
CA VAL A 43 -5.83 3.95 7.43
C VAL A 43 -4.98 4.15 8.67
N GLN A 44 -4.62 3.03 9.29
CA GLN A 44 -3.55 2.96 10.27
C GLN A 44 -2.26 2.59 9.56
N THR A 45 -1.20 3.36 9.81
CA THR A 45 0.15 3.03 9.38
C THR A 45 1.04 2.78 10.59
N ARG A 46 2.26 2.25 10.37
CA ARG A 46 3.26 2.12 11.44
C ARG A 46 3.60 3.46 12.13
N GLN A 47 3.34 4.59 11.48
CA GLN A 47 3.57 5.95 11.99
C GLN A 47 2.27 6.64 12.47
N GLY A 48 1.21 5.86 12.71
CA GLY A 48 -0.09 6.33 13.19
C GLY A 48 -1.11 6.51 12.08
N SER A 49 -2.25 7.10 12.43
CA SER A 49 -3.37 7.27 11.49
C SER A 49 -3.03 8.23 10.34
N ARG A 50 -3.53 7.92 9.15
CA ARG A 50 -3.42 8.76 7.95
C ARG A 50 -4.74 8.79 7.19
N ARG A 51 -4.93 9.87 6.43
CA ARG A 51 -5.96 9.98 5.40
C ARG A 51 -5.31 10.41 4.11
N PHE A 52 -5.75 9.79 3.02
CA PHE A 52 -5.30 10.11 1.68
C PHE A 52 -6.42 9.89 0.67
N GLN A 53 -6.24 10.39 -0.54
CA GLN A 53 -7.23 10.34 -1.60
C GLN A 53 -6.63 9.76 -2.88
N THR A 54 -7.41 8.96 -3.60
CA THR A 54 -7.08 8.45 -4.94
C THR A 54 -8.21 8.81 -5.90
N MET A 55 -7.95 8.76 -7.21
CA MET A 55 -9.04 8.70 -8.18
C MET A 55 -9.81 7.37 -8.00
N LEU A 56 -11.09 7.31 -8.40
CA LEU A 56 -11.86 6.06 -8.36
C LEU A 56 -11.26 4.96 -9.23
N ASP A 57 -10.66 5.33 -10.36
CA ASP A 57 -10.06 4.42 -11.34
C ASP A 57 -8.57 4.13 -11.09
N ASP A 58 -7.92 4.79 -10.12
CA ASP A 58 -6.55 4.46 -9.68
C ASP A 58 -6.62 3.35 -8.61
N TRP A 59 -6.83 2.12 -9.09
CA TRP A 59 -6.95 0.92 -8.26
C TRP A 59 -5.61 0.53 -7.59
N PRO A 60 -5.64 -0.12 -6.41
CA PRO A 60 -4.44 -0.68 -5.80
C PRO A 60 -3.69 -1.62 -6.76
N ARG A 61 -2.36 -1.48 -6.81
CA ARG A 61 -1.51 -2.28 -7.70
C ARG A 61 -0.81 -3.39 -6.94
N HIS A 62 -0.89 -4.62 -7.44
CA HIS A 62 -0.10 -5.73 -6.90
C HIS A 62 1.39 -5.54 -7.17
N LEU A 63 2.23 -5.83 -6.17
CA LEU A 63 3.68 -5.78 -6.32
C LEU A 63 4.28 -7.17 -6.63
N PRO A 64 5.39 -7.21 -7.40
CA PRO A 64 6.18 -8.43 -7.57
C PRO A 64 6.77 -8.87 -6.23
N GLY A 65 6.21 -9.92 -5.64
CA GLY A 65 6.58 -10.42 -4.31
C GLY A 65 5.45 -10.42 -3.28
N GLY A 66 4.25 -9.97 -3.67
CA GLY A 66 3.09 -9.88 -2.79
C GLY A 66 2.83 -8.45 -2.33
N GLY A 67 1.70 -8.26 -1.65
CA GLY A 67 1.28 -6.95 -1.19
C GLY A 67 0.68 -6.06 -2.28
N LEU A 68 0.27 -4.87 -1.84
CA LEU A 68 -0.41 -3.87 -2.65
C LEU A 68 0.25 -2.50 -2.47
N LEU A 69 0.39 -1.77 -3.56
CA LEU A 69 0.81 -0.38 -3.59
C LEU A 69 -0.36 0.51 -3.99
N ILE A 70 -0.60 1.54 -3.21
CA ILE A 70 -1.58 2.59 -3.47
C ILE A 70 -0.82 3.90 -3.56
N ARG A 71 -1.07 4.68 -4.62
CA ARG A 71 -0.50 6.01 -4.78
C ARG A 71 -1.64 7.02 -4.63
N ASP A 72 -1.42 8.05 -3.83
CA ASP A 72 -2.41 9.09 -3.65
C ASP A 72 -2.31 10.20 -4.72
N LEU A 73 -3.23 11.16 -4.68
CA LEU A 73 -3.24 12.30 -5.61
C LEU A 73 -2.02 13.23 -5.46
N ALA A 74 -1.38 13.27 -4.28
CA ALA A 74 -0.18 14.07 -4.04
C ALA A 74 1.11 13.36 -4.51
N GLY A 75 1.01 12.07 -4.83
CA GLY A 75 2.13 11.22 -5.24
C GLY A 75 2.75 10.42 -4.10
N ASP A 76 2.20 10.48 -2.89
CA ASP A 76 2.64 9.68 -1.75
C ASP A 76 2.29 8.20 -1.97
N LEU A 77 3.13 7.32 -1.43
CA LEU A 77 3.01 5.88 -1.60
C LEU A 77 2.60 5.21 -0.30
N PHE A 78 1.54 4.41 -0.38
CA PHE A 78 1.06 3.57 0.70
C PHE A 78 1.19 2.10 0.31
N PHE A 79 1.65 1.26 1.25
CA PHE A 79 1.92 -0.14 0.99
C PHE A 79 1.21 -1.04 2.00
N ILE A 80 0.56 -2.10 1.52
CA ILE A 80 0.03 -3.19 2.35
C ILE A 80 0.91 -4.41 2.09
N GLU A 81 1.62 -4.91 3.11
CA GLU A 81 2.57 -6.02 2.96
C GLU A 81 1.89 -7.35 2.61
N ASP A 82 0.89 -7.73 3.40
CA ASP A 82 0.07 -8.91 3.16
C ASP A 82 -1.40 -8.60 3.47
N PRO A 83 -2.24 -8.42 2.43
CA PRO A 83 -3.68 -8.22 2.60
C PRO A 83 -4.34 -9.31 3.45
N ASN A 84 -3.88 -10.56 3.36
CA ASN A 84 -4.50 -11.69 4.06
C ASN A 84 -4.14 -11.74 5.55
N ALA A 85 -3.11 -10.99 5.96
CA ALA A 85 -2.72 -10.87 7.36
C ALA A 85 -3.47 -9.75 8.09
N MET A 86 -4.26 -8.94 7.37
CA MET A 86 -5.08 -7.89 7.97
C MET A 86 -6.25 -8.48 8.77
N ASP A 87 -6.80 -7.71 9.71
CA ASP A 87 -8.06 -8.09 10.36
C ASP A 87 -9.21 -8.17 9.35
N GLU A 88 -10.26 -8.92 9.72
CA GLU A 88 -11.40 -9.19 8.83
C GLU A 88 -12.10 -7.90 8.36
N SER A 89 -12.20 -6.89 9.22
CA SER A 89 -12.84 -5.60 8.88
C SER A 89 -12.05 -4.86 7.80
N SER A 90 -10.75 -4.77 7.98
CA SER A 90 -9.83 -4.15 7.02
C SER A 90 -9.83 -4.91 5.69
N PHE A 91 -9.76 -6.25 5.75
CA PHE A 91 -9.78 -7.09 4.56
C PHE A 91 -11.09 -6.92 3.78
N LYS A 92 -12.24 -6.89 4.45
CA LYS A 92 -13.54 -6.69 3.81
C LYS A 92 -13.62 -5.36 3.07
N LEU A 93 -13.11 -4.28 3.67
CA LEU A 93 -13.06 -2.96 3.01
C LEU A 93 -12.13 -3.01 1.79
N LEU A 94 -10.97 -3.64 1.92
CA LEU A 94 -10.00 -3.75 0.84
C LEU A 94 -10.51 -4.62 -0.32
N TRP A 95 -11.19 -5.73 -0.02
CA TRP A 95 -11.65 -6.72 -0.99
C TRP A 95 -12.57 -6.13 -2.06
N ALA A 96 -13.36 -5.11 -1.71
CA ALA A 96 -14.19 -4.38 -2.66
C ALA A 96 -13.40 -3.74 -3.82
N PHE A 97 -12.07 -3.63 -3.69
CA PHE A 97 -11.20 -2.97 -4.66
C PHE A 97 -10.12 -3.86 -5.27
N ILE A 98 -10.03 -5.14 -4.90
CA ILE A 98 -9.00 -6.07 -5.38
C ILE A 98 -9.52 -7.45 -5.80
N GLY A 99 -10.83 -7.71 -5.61
CA GLY A 99 -11.49 -8.99 -5.85
C GLY A 99 -12.19 -9.10 -7.20
#